data_AF-A0A0K0XY04-F1
#
_entry.id   AF-A0A0K0XY04-F1
#
_cell.length_a   1.000
_cell.length_b   1.000
_cell.length_c   1.000
_cell.angle_alpha   90.00
_cell.angle_beta   90.00
_cell.angle_gamma   90.00
#
_symmetry.space_group_name_H-M   'P 1'
#
loop_
_entity.id
_entity.type
_entity.pdbx_description
1 polymer ?
#
loop_
_entity_poly.entity_id
_entity_poly.type
_entity_poly.pdbx_seq_one_letter_code
_entity_poly.pdbx_strand_id
1 'polypeptide(L)'
;MNEVSVAKSSFLRSHWFWPAAVTVGVLNAFVLVLDGWRSPQIKELGVLFDLAILLPILYLICYRATGKRALVRCLAMACLGIWAAGHIVPDENHAILIEVGFLRYVGLAVLIAIEIRIGVEIFKLAFRSESDIESDTAIKQKAEQEGIPSWVATLMAWESRVWRKIWTIFRR
;
A
#
# COMPACT_ATOMS: atom_id res chain seq x y z
N MET A 1 -8.93 35.25 6.61
CA MET A 1 -8.57 34.07 7.42
C MET A 1 -9.54 32.88 7.24
N ASN A 2 -10.33 32.82 6.15
CA ASN A 2 -11.41 31.81 6.00
C ASN A 2 -11.18 30.77 4.88
N GLU A 3 -10.43 31.08 3.82
CA GLU A 3 -10.27 30.12 2.71
C GLU A 3 -9.33 28.95 3.05
N VAL A 4 -8.29 29.21 3.84
CA VAL A 4 -7.33 28.18 4.27
C VAL A 4 -7.98 27.16 5.21
N SER A 5 -8.93 27.57 6.08
CA SER A 5 -9.57 26.64 7.01
C SER A 5 -10.60 25.75 6.31
N VAL A 6 -11.32 26.28 5.30
CA VAL A 6 -12.28 25.52 4.49
C VAL A 6 -11.57 24.49 3.60
N ALA A 7 -10.44 24.86 2.98
CA ALA A 7 -9.63 23.92 2.20
C ALA A 7 -9.06 22.79 3.08
N LYS A 8 -8.59 23.12 4.29
CA LYS A 8 -8.05 22.15 5.25
C LYS A 8 -9.14 21.22 5.80
N SER A 9 -10.35 21.74 6.07
CA SER A 9 -11.48 20.91 6.56
C SER A 9 -11.99 19.96 5.47
N SER A 10 -12.06 20.41 4.22
CA SER A 10 -12.37 19.58 3.05
C SER A 10 -11.34 18.46 2.86
N PHE A 11 -10.04 18.77 2.94
CA PHE A 11 -8.96 17.80 2.81
C PHE A 11 -8.95 16.76 3.94
N LEU A 12 -9.16 17.19 5.19
CA LEU A 12 -9.33 16.29 6.33
C LEU A 12 -10.54 15.39 6.16
N ARG A 13 -11.63 15.90 5.58
CA ARG A 13 -12.84 15.10 5.31
C ARG A 13 -12.65 14.08 4.18
N SER A 14 -11.77 14.35 3.23
CA SER A 14 -11.49 13.44 2.10
C SER A 14 -10.35 12.45 2.36
N HIS A 15 -9.49 12.70 3.36
CA HIS A 15 -8.33 11.86 3.71
C HIS A 15 -8.28 11.47 5.19
N TRP A 16 -9.43 11.45 5.89
CA TRP A 16 -9.51 11.11 7.32
C TRP A 16 -9.02 9.70 7.65
N PHE A 17 -8.94 8.81 6.65
CA PHE A 17 -8.35 7.49 6.81
C PHE A 17 -6.92 7.53 7.36
N TRP A 18 -6.06 8.44 6.88
CA TRP A 18 -4.65 8.48 7.29
C TRP A 18 -4.45 8.73 8.80
N PRO A 19 -5.05 9.78 9.41
CA PRO A 19 -4.92 9.97 10.85
C PRO A 19 -5.55 8.80 11.63
N ALA A 20 -6.68 8.25 11.18
CA ALA A 20 -7.28 7.08 11.82
C ALA A 20 -6.34 5.85 11.79
N ALA A 21 -5.70 5.59 10.64
CA ALA A 21 -4.77 4.48 10.49
C ALA A 21 -3.53 4.64 11.37
N VAL A 22 -2.98 5.84 11.46
CA VAL A 22 -1.86 6.16 12.35
C VAL A 22 -2.28 5.97 13.81
N THR A 23 -3.47 6.42 14.21
CA THR A 23 -3.97 6.25 15.57
C THR A 23 -4.11 4.76 15.94
N VAL A 24 -4.70 3.94 15.08
CA VAL A 24 -4.82 2.49 15.31
C VAL A 24 -3.44 1.83 15.43
N GLY A 25 -2.51 2.16 14.53
CA GLY A 25 -1.14 1.63 14.59
C GLY A 25 -0.39 2.01 15.87
N VAL A 26 -0.49 3.27 16.29
CA VAL A 26 0.14 3.77 17.53
C VAL A 26 -0.47 3.11 18.76
N LEU A 27 -1.79 2.95 18.82
CA LEU A 27 -2.46 2.29 19.94
C LEU A 27 -2.03 0.83 20.07
N ASN A 28 -1.97 0.09 18.95
CA ASN A 28 -1.48 -1.29 18.97
C ASN A 28 -0.03 -1.38 19.44
N ALA A 29 0.85 -0.55 18.88
CA ALA A 29 2.25 -0.51 19.30
C ALA A 29 2.39 -0.17 20.79
N PHE A 30 1.61 0.79 21.28
CA PHE A 30 1.61 1.20 22.68
C PHE A 30 1.16 0.08 23.62
N VAL A 31 0.07 -0.61 23.30
CA VAL A 31 -0.43 -1.76 24.07
C VAL A 31 0.61 -2.88 24.10
N LEU A 32 1.25 -3.18 22.96
CA LEU A 32 2.28 -4.20 22.87
C LEU A 32 3.53 -3.85 23.69
N VAL A 33 3.96 -2.59 23.69
CA VAL A 33 5.15 -2.14 24.44
C VAL A 33 4.89 -2.10 25.94
N LEU A 34 3.73 -1.63 26.39
CA LEU A 34 3.44 -1.50 27.82
C LEU A 34 3.12 -2.83 28.50
N ASP A 35 2.32 -3.66 27.85
CA ASP A 35 1.74 -4.86 28.48
C ASP A 35 2.41 -6.17 27.99
N GLY A 36 3.36 -6.05 27.05
CA GLY A 36 4.12 -7.17 26.48
C GLY A 36 3.23 -8.24 25.84
N TRP A 37 3.67 -9.49 25.86
CA TRP A 37 2.92 -10.65 25.35
C TRP A 37 2.26 -11.50 26.45
N ARG A 38 1.79 -10.87 27.54
CA ARG A 38 1.15 -11.59 28.68
C ARG A 38 -0.09 -12.40 28.31
N SER A 39 -0.88 -11.95 27.34
CA SER A 39 -2.12 -12.59 26.85
C SER A 39 -2.05 -12.77 25.32
N PRO A 40 -1.21 -13.69 24.83
CA PRO A 40 -0.77 -13.70 23.44
C PRO A 40 -1.90 -13.90 22.43
N GLN A 41 -2.87 -14.76 22.73
CA GLN A 41 -4.00 -15.06 21.84
C GLN A 41 -4.92 -13.84 21.62
N ILE A 42 -5.22 -13.08 22.68
CA ILE A 42 -6.10 -11.89 22.59
C ILE A 42 -5.38 -10.78 21.82
N LYS A 43 -4.06 -10.64 22.03
CA LYS A 43 -3.23 -9.63 21.36
C LYS A 43 -3.00 -9.97 19.89
N GLU A 44 -2.77 -11.23 19.58
CA GLU A 44 -2.70 -11.73 18.20
C GLU A 44 -4.01 -11.42 17.46
N LEU A 45 -5.16 -11.76 18.05
CA LEU A 45 -6.47 -11.47 17.47
C LEU A 45 -6.69 -9.96 17.30
N GLY A 46 -6.31 -9.15 18.28
CA GLY A 46 -6.43 -7.69 18.22
C GLY A 46 -5.60 -7.09 17.08
N VAL A 47 -4.33 -7.47 16.96
CA VAL A 47 -3.44 -7.02 15.88
C VAL A 47 -3.96 -7.49 14.52
N LEU A 48 -4.38 -8.75 14.41
CA LEU A 48 -4.92 -9.29 13.17
C LEU A 48 -6.22 -8.59 12.77
N PHE A 49 -7.14 -8.39 13.72
CA PHE A 49 -8.40 -7.69 13.48
C PHE A 49 -8.15 -6.24 13.04
N ASP A 50 -7.28 -5.52 13.75
CA ASP A 50 -7.04 -4.12 13.45
C ASP A 50 -6.40 -3.95 12.06
N LEU A 51 -5.39 -4.76 11.74
CA LEU A 51 -4.66 -4.64 10.48
C LEU A 51 -5.39 -5.27 9.28
N ALA A 52 -6.05 -6.40 9.45
CA ALA A 52 -6.67 -7.16 8.35
C ALA A 52 -8.16 -6.84 8.15
N ILE A 53 -8.84 -6.24 9.14
CA ILE A 53 -10.29 -5.98 9.09
C ILE A 53 -10.59 -4.50 9.32
N LEU A 54 -10.20 -3.94 10.47
CA LEU A 54 -10.56 -2.58 10.85
C LEU A 54 -10.01 -1.55 9.86
N LEU A 55 -8.69 -1.55 9.60
CA LEU A 55 -8.07 -0.62 8.67
C LEU A 55 -8.65 -0.75 7.25
N PRO A 56 -8.79 -1.96 6.65
CA PRO A 56 -9.44 -2.13 5.35
C PRO A 56 -10.87 -1.59 5.30
N ILE A 57 -11.67 -1.82 6.32
CA ILE A 57 -13.04 -1.31 6.39
C ILE A 57 -13.03 0.23 6.47
N LEU A 58 -12.19 0.83 7.31
CA LEU A 58 -12.06 2.28 7.41
C LEU A 58 -11.64 2.90 6.07
N TYR A 59 -10.69 2.26 5.37
CA TYR A 59 -10.28 2.66 4.03
C TYR A 59 -11.44 2.61 3.05
N LEU A 60 -12.20 1.50 3.04
CA LEU A 60 -13.34 1.34 2.16
C LEU A 60 -14.42 2.40 2.44
N ILE A 61 -14.71 2.71 3.70
CA ILE A 61 -15.67 3.75 4.07
C ILE A 61 -15.21 5.14 3.59
N CYS A 62 -13.91 5.44 3.74
CA CYS A 62 -13.31 6.70 3.32
C CYS A 62 -13.31 6.86 1.79
N TYR A 63 -12.97 5.80 1.05
CA TYR A 63 -12.74 5.85 -0.39
C TYR A 63 -13.80 5.15 -1.25
N ARG A 64 -14.96 4.77 -0.68
CA ARG A 64 -16.07 4.07 -1.39
C ARG A 64 -16.49 4.73 -2.70
N ALA A 65 -16.34 6.05 -2.82
CA ALA A 65 -16.66 6.80 -4.03
C ALA A 65 -15.82 6.38 -5.26
N THR A 66 -14.66 5.75 -5.05
CA THR A 66 -13.80 5.22 -6.14
C THR A 66 -14.20 3.82 -6.63
N GLY A 67 -15.30 3.26 -6.11
CA GLY A 67 -15.93 2.05 -6.62
C GLY A 67 -15.04 0.80 -6.54
N LYS A 68 -14.93 0.05 -7.65
CA LYS A 68 -14.18 -1.23 -7.71
C LYS A 68 -12.72 -1.09 -7.28
N ARG A 69 -12.11 0.07 -7.57
CA ARG A 69 -10.71 0.33 -7.19
C ARG A 69 -10.54 0.43 -5.67
N ALA A 70 -11.52 0.96 -4.95
CA ALA A 70 -11.51 0.98 -3.49
C ALA A 70 -11.54 -0.44 -2.91
N LEU A 71 -12.32 -1.34 -3.52
CA LEU A 71 -12.43 -2.73 -3.08
C LEU A 71 -11.12 -3.49 -3.29
N VAL A 72 -10.48 -3.35 -4.46
CA VAL A 72 -9.19 -3.99 -4.74
C VAL A 72 -8.12 -3.50 -3.76
N ARG A 73 -8.07 -2.19 -3.47
CA ARG A 73 -7.12 -1.63 -2.51
C ARG A 73 -7.44 -2.04 -1.07
N CYS A 74 -8.72 -2.15 -0.71
CA CYS A 74 -9.16 -2.68 0.59
C CYS A 74 -8.69 -4.12 0.78
N LEU A 75 -8.89 -4.98 -0.23
CA LEU A 75 -8.44 -6.37 -0.19
C LEU A 75 -6.91 -6.48 -0.13
N ALA A 76 -6.21 -5.68 -0.94
CA ALA A 76 -4.76 -5.59 -0.91
C ALA A 76 -4.25 -5.18 0.48
N MET A 77 -4.93 -4.23 1.14
CA MET A 77 -4.58 -3.77 2.47
C MET A 77 -4.88 -4.82 3.55
N ALA A 78 -5.96 -5.59 3.40
CA ALA A 78 -6.24 -6.73 4.28
C ALA A 78 -5.15 -7.81 4.17
N CYS A 79 -4.75 -8.17 2.95
CA CYS A 79 -3.65 -9.10 2.70
C CYS A 79 -2.32 -8.60 3.30
N LEU A 80 -2.01 -7.32 3.11
CA LEU A 80 -0.85 -6.68 3.73
C LEU A 80 -0.94 -6.73 5.26
N GLY A 81 -2.11 -6.49 5.82
CA GLY A 81 -2.36 -6.53 7.26
C GLY A 81 -2.12 -7.91 7.87
N ILE A 82 -2.58 -8.98 7.21
CA ILE A 82 -2.31 -10.37 7.62
C ILE A 82 -0.80 -10.65 7.58
N TRP A 83 -0.11 -10.21 6.53
CA TRP A 83 1.33 -10.39 6.42
C TRP A 83 2.12 -9.63 7.49
N ALA A 84 1.72 -8.39 7.78
CA ALA A 84 2.33 -7.55 8.81
C ALA A 84 2.09 -8.11 10.21
N ALA A 85 0.87 -8.59 10.50
CA ALA A 85 0.55 -9.26 11.77
C ALA A 85 1.49 -10.44 12.03
N GLY A 86 1.80 -11.24 11.01
CA GLY A 86 2.74 -12.35 11.11
C GLY A 86 4.20 -11.97 11.39
N HIS A 87 4.59 -10.70 11.22
CA HIS A 87 5.91 -10.20 11.61
C HIS A 87 5.90 -9.46 12.96
N ILE A 88 4.73 -8.95 13.37
CA ILE A 88 4.56 -8.24 14.66
C ILE A 88 4.39 -9.24 15.81
N VAL A 89 3.62 -10.31 15.57
CA VAL A 89 3.39 -11.37 16.55
C VAL A 89 4.59 -12.32 16.55
N PRO A 90 5.23 -12.60 17.70
CA PRO A 90 6.31 -13.59 17.80
C PRO A 90 5.83 -14.97 17.35
N ASP A 91 6.69 -15.74 16.68
CA ASP A 91 6.34 -17.06 16.12
C ASP A 91 5.80 -18.03 17.18
N GLU A 92 6.29 -17.94 18.42
CA GLU A 92 5.84 -18.74 19.56
C GLU A 92 4.35 -18.51 19.93
N ASN A 93 3.78 -17.38 19.49
CA ASN A 93 2.45 -16.92 19.84
C ASN A 93 1.47 -16.98 18.64
N HIS A 94 1.83 -17.62 17.53
CA HIS A 94 0.94 -17.78 16.37
C HIS A 94 -0.09 -18.87 16.63
N ALA A 95 -1.22 -18.56 17.25
CA ALA A 95 -2.32 -19.51 17.39
C ALA A 95 -3.27 -19.44 16.19
N ILE A 96 -3.61 -18.23 15.75
CA ILE A 96 -4.57 -17.99 14.66
C ILE A 96 -3.82 -17.80 13.32
N LEU A 97 -2.65 -17.17 13.36
CA LEU A 97 -1.81 -16.87 12.20
C LEU A 97 -1.38 -18.12 11.42
N ILE A 98 -1.28 -19.28 12.08
CA ILE A 98 -0.99 -20.56 11.43
C ILE A 98 -2.10 -20.93 10.44
N GLU A 99 -3.37 -20.80 10.85
CA GLU A 99 -4.51 -21.17 10.01
C GLU A 99 -4.67 -20.24 8.80
N VAL A 100 -4.39 -18.94 9.00
CA VAL A 100 -4.41 -17.93 7.93
C VAL A 100 -3.11 -17.85 7.13
N GLY A 101 -2.13 -18.71 7.43
CA GLY A 101 -0.82 -18.72 6.78
C GLY A 101 -0.90 -18.90 5.26
N PHE A 102 -1.83 -19.74 4.77
CA PHE A 102 -2.07 -19.88 3.33
C PHE A 102 -2.56 -18.57 2.70
N LEU A 103 -3.48 -17.88 3.36
CA LEU A 103 -4.05 -16.62 2.88
C LEU A 103 -2.99 -15.52 2.81
N ARG A 104 -1.99 -15.54 3.71
CA ARG A 104 -0.83 -14.66 3.67
C ARG A 104 -0.04 -14.82 2.36
N TYR A 105 0.28 -16.06 1.97
CA TYR A 105 1.06 -16.31 0.76
C TYR A 105 0.26 -16.04 -0.52
N VAL A 106 -1.02 -16.38 -0.55
CA VAL A 106 -1.91 -16.05 -1.68
C VAL A 106 -2.03 -14.53 -1.82
N GLY A 107 -2.25 -13.81 -0.72
CA GLY A 107 -2.31 -12.35 -0.71
C GLY A 107 -1.02 -11.71 -1.22
N LEU A 108 0.13 -12.21 -0.76
CA LEU A 108 1.45 -11.76 -1.24
C LEU A 108 1.63 -12.03 -2.74
N ALA A 109 1.27 -13.22 -3.23
CA ALA A 109 1.37 -13.56 -4.64
C ALA A 109 0.51 -12.63 -5.51
N VAL A 110 -0.70 -12.30 -5.06
CA VAL A 110 -1.58 -11.34 -5.76
C VAL A 110 -0.98 -9.93 -5.74
N LEU A 111 -0.45 -9.47 -4.61
CA LEU A 111 0.23 -8.17 -4.51
C LEU A 111 1.42 -8.09 -5.48
N ILE A 112 2.28 -9.10 -5.47
CA ILE A 112 3.42 -9.20 -6.39
C ILE A 112 2.96 -9.21 -7.85
N ALA A 113 1.90 -9.95 -8.19
CA ALA A 113 1.36 -9.97 -9.55
C ALA A 113 0.85 -8.59 -10.00
N ILE A 114 0.23 -7.82 -9.10
CA ILE A 114 -0.20 -6.44 -9.37
C ILE A 114 1.02 -5.54 -9.59
N GLU A 115 2.04 -5.64 -8.73
CA GLU A 115 3.27 -4.85 -8.87
C GLU A 115 4.02 -5.16 -10.17
N ILE A 116 4.17 -6.45 -10.52
CA ILE A 116 4.77 -6.87 -11.79
C ILE A 116 3.97 -6.31 -12.96
N ARG A 117 2.64 -6.37 -12.94
CA ARG A 117 1.80 -5.83 -14.01
C ARG A 117 2.04 -4.33 -14.19
N ILE A 118 2.04 -3.55 -13.10
CA ILE A 118 2.29 -2.11 -13.14
C ILE A 118 3.70 -1.84 -13.69
N GLY A 119 4.70 -2.57 -13.19
CA GLY A 119 6.08 -2.49 -13.66
C GLY A 119 6.20 -2.75 -15.16
N VAL A 120 5.58 -3.81 -15.68
CA VAL A 120 5.57 -4.15 -17.10
C VAL A 120 4.91 -3.04 -17.93
N GLU A 121 3.80 -2.46 -17.48
CA GLU A 121 3.16 -1.34 -18.18
C GLU A 121 4.08 -0.10 -18.22
N ILE A 122 4.73 0.24 -17.10
CA ILE A 122 5.71 1.34 -17.02
C ILE A 122 6.91 1.09 -17.95
N PHE A 123 7.47 -0.11 -17.92
CA PHE A 123 8.58 -0.49 -18.80
C PHE A 123 8.16 -0.40 -20.28
N LYS A 124 6.98 -0.88 -20.64
CA LYS A 124 6.47 -0.74 -22.02
C LYS A 124 6.37 0.73 -22.44
N LEU A 125 5.93 1.62 -21.55
CA LEU A 125 5.88 3.05 -21.83
C LEU A 125 7.29 3.64 -22.01
N ALA A 126 8.24 3.25 -21.15
CA ALA A 126 9.62 3.70 -21.22
C ALA A 126 10.31 3.33 -22.55
N PHE A 127 10.00 2.16 -23.10
CA PHE A 127 10.63 1.66 -24.34
C PHE A 127 9.86 2.01 -25.62
N ARG A 128 8.60 2.47 -25.54
CA ARG A 128 7.78 2.81 -26.71
C ARG A 128 7.95 4.25 -27.19
N SER A 129 8.26 5.20 -26.32
CA SER A 129 8.44 6.61 -26.70
C SER A 129 9.78 6.87 -27.37
N GLU A 130 9.82 7.66 -28.44
CA GLU A 130 11.07 8.00 -29.13
C GLU A 130 11.92 9.01 -28.34
N SER A 131 11.29 9.80 -27.47
CA SER A 131 11.97 10.80 -26.62
C SER A 131 11.83 10.50 -25.13
N ASP A 132 12.86 10.85 -24.35
CA ASP A 132 12.85 10.67 -22.89
C ASP A 132 11.78 11.53 -22.18
N ILE A 133 11.43 12.67 -22.77
CA ILE A 133 10.42 13.60 -22.23
C ILE A 133 9.01 13.00 -22.37
N GLU A 134 8.73 12.37 -23.51
CA GLU A 134 7.46 11.70 -23.78
C GLU A 134 7.29 10.45 -22.90
N SER A 135 8.35 9.67 -22.68
CA SER A 135 8.29 8.55 -21.73
C SER A 135 8.06 9.01 -20.30
N ASP A 136 8.76 10.05 -19.84
CA ASP A 136 8.64 10.54 -18.47
C ASP A 136 7.21 11.05 -18.19
N THR A 137 6.61 11.75 -19.15
CA THR A 137 5.23 12.25 -19.02
C THR A 137 4.20 11.13 -19.05
N ALA A 138 4.35 10.15 -19.94
CA ALA A 138 3.46 8.99 -20.01
C ALA A 138 3.52 8.12 -18.74
N ILE A 139 4.73 7.91 -18.19
CA ILE A 139 4.93 7.16 -16.93
C ILE A 139 4.26 7.90 -15.77
N LYS A 140 4.46 9.21 -15.64
CA LYS A 140 3.85 10.01 -14.56
C LYS A 140 2.32 10.00 -14.65
N GLN A 141 1.77 10.21 -15.84
CA GLN A 141 0.32 10.19 -16.04
C GLN A 141 -0.27 8.82 -15.69
N LYS A 142 0.39 7.72 -16.09
CA LYS A 142 -0.05 6.37 -15.78
C LYS A 142 0.08 6.05 -14.29
N ALA A 143 1.15 6.49 -13.64
CA ALA A 143 1.36 6.33 -12.21
C ALA A 143 0.28 7.07 -11.40
N GLU A 144 -0.04 8.31 -11.78
CA GLU A 144 -1.14 9.08 -11.18
C GLU A 144 -2.49 8.37 -11.38
N GLN A 145 -2.73 7.81 -12.58
CA GLN A 145 -3.93 7.02 -12.82
C GLN A 145 -4.02 5.81 -11.90
N GLU A 146 -2.91 5.13 -11.57
CA GLU A 146 -2.91 4.02 -10.60
C GLU A 146 -2.92 4.50 -9.14
N GLY A 147 -2.90 5.82 -8.90
CA GLY A 147 -2.90 6.44 -7.58
C GLY A 147 -1.54 6.38 -6.87
N ILE A 148 -0.46 6.25 -7.65
CA ILE A 148 0.90 6.28 -7.16
C ILE A 148 1.26 7.75 -6.83
N PRO A 149 1.90 8.02 -5.68
CA PRO A 149 2.33 9.38 -5.33
C PRO A 149 3.29 9.97 -6.37
N SER A 150 3.24 11.29 -6.56
CA SER A 150 4.06 11.99 -7.57
C SER A 150 5.57 11.80 -7.40
N TRP A 151 6.05 11.69 -6.16
CA TRP A 151 7.46 11.42 -5.87
C TRP A 151 7.86 10.00 -6.29
N VAL A 152 6.99 9.00 -6.08
CA VAL A 152 7.21 7.61 -6.55
C VAL A 152 7.17 7.57 -8.07
N ALA A 153 6.21 8.27 -8.70
CA ALA A 153 6.14 8.37 -10.15
C ALA A 153 7.41 8.99 -10.76
N THR A 154 8.01 9.96 -10.07
CA THR A 154 9.27 10.58 -10.47
C THR A 154 10.45 9.61 -10.34
N LEU A 155 10.46 8.82 -9.28
CA LEU A 155 11.47 7.77 -9.07
C LEU A 155 11.33 6.66 -10.12
N MET A 156 10.11 6.22 -10.43
CA MET A 156 9.83 5.24 -11.49
C MET A 156 10.29 5.72 -12.88
N ALA A 157 10.03 7.00 -13.21
CA ALA A 157 10.53 7.60 -14.45
C ALA A 157 12.08 7.63 -14.47
N TRP A 158 12.70 7.95 -13.34
CA TRP A 158 14.16 7.93 -13.22
C TRP A 158 14.75 6.52 -13.40
N GLU A 159 14.22 5.50 -12.70
CA GLU A 159 14.66 4.11 -12.84
C GLU A 159 14.51 3.63 -14.29
N SER A 160 13.38 3.94 -14.92
CA SER A 160 13.10 3.57 -16.30
C SER A 160 14.15 4.11 -17.28
N ARG A 161 14.64 5.35 -17.08
CA ARG A 161 15.73 5.93 -17.89
C ARG A 161 17.06 5.22 -17.66
N VAL A 162 17.37 4.83 -16.43
CA VAL A 162 18.58 4.07 -16.11
C VAL A 162 18.55 2.73 -16.86
N TRP A 163 17.45 2.00 -16.76
CA TRP A 163 17.26 0.74 -17.49
C TRP A 163 17.35 0.88 -19.00
N ARG A 164 16.75 1.95 -19.56
CA ARG A 164 16.84 2.25 -20.98
C ARG A 164 18.29 2.48 -21.43
N LYS A 165 19.06 3.27 -20.68
CA LYS A 165 20.48 3.50 -20.96
C LYS A 165 21.31 2.22 -20.89
N ILE A 166 21.13 1.41 -19.83
CA ILE A 166 21.81 0.11 -19.69
C ILE A 166 21.50 -0.79 -20.89
N TRP A 167 20.23 -0.85 -21.30
CA TRP A 167 19.81 -1.66 -22.45
C TRP A 167 20.44 -1.18 -23.77
N THR A 168 20.51 0.14 -24.00
CA THR A 168 21.17 0.68 -25.19
C THR A 168 22.68 0.42 -25.23
N ILE A 169 23.33 0.35 -24.05
CA ILE A 169 24.75 0.00 -23.93
C ILE A 169 24.96 -1.49 -24.24
N PHE A 170 24.10 -2.36 -23.68
CA PHE A 170 24.21 -3.81 -23.88
C PHE A 170 23.88 -4.27 -25.32
N ARG A 171 23.06 -3.48 -26.04
CA ARG A 171 22.70 -3.75 -27.44
C ARG A 171 23.72 -3.18 -28.46
N ARG A 172 24.70 -2.40 -28.01
CA ARG A 172 25.82 -1.88 -28.82
C ARG A 172 27.01 -2.83 -28.75
#